data_AF-A0A235HML4-F1
#
_entry.id   AF-A0A235HML4-F1
#
_cell.length_a   1.000
_cell.length_b   1.000
_cell.length_c   1.000
_cell.angle_alpha   90.00
_cell.angle_beta   90.00
_cell.angle_gamma   90.00
#
_symmetry.space_group_name_H-M   'P 1'
#
loop_
_entity.id
_entity.type
_entity.pdbx_description
1 polymer ?
#
loop_
_entity_poly.entity_id
_entity_poly.type
_entity_poly.pdbx_seq_one_letter_code
_entity_poly.pdbx_strand_id
1 'polypeptide(L)' 'MELGYFQKDVLIEKLAKKFYAIQGYIVPESYRMQSATHPAERACVAMAIFAIEEFESIKDEGSDEDDDEYETDCLFPE' A
#
# COMPACT_ATOMS: atom_id res chain seq x y z
N MET A 1 9.07 -0.50 3.60
CA MET A 1 9.38 -1.16 2.30
C MET A 1 8.75 -0.29 1.22
N GLU A 2 9.53 0.56 0.57
CA GLU A 2 9.02 1.42 -0.51
C GLU A 2 8.93 0.62 -1.81
N LEU A 3 7.81 0.76 -2.52
CA LEU A 3 7.70 0.22 -3.87
C LEU A 3 8.48 1.12 -4.85
N GLY A 4 9.26 0.50 -5.73
CA GLY A 4 9.87 1.25 -6.84
C GLY A 4 8.78 1.90 -7.71
N TYR A 5 9.06 3.06 -8.30
CA TYR A 5 8.09 3.87 -9.06
C TYR A 5 7.27 3.05 -10.08
N PHE A 6 7.91 2.18 -10.85
CA PHE A 6 7.24 1.32 -11.84
C PHE A 6 6.34 0.25 -11.22
N GLN A 7 6.69 -0.26 -10.04
CA GLN A 7 5.87 -1.24 -9.33
C GLN A 7 4.62 -0.58 -8.75
N LYS A 8 4.77 0.64 -8.21
CA LYS A 8 3.67 1.44 -7.69
C LYS A 8 2.65 1.78 -8.79
N ASP A 9 3.11 2.18 -9.98
CA ASP A 9 2.24 2.47 -11.13
C ASP A 9 1.40 1.25 -11.56
N VAL A 10 2.03 0.07 -11.68
CA VAL A 10 1.34 -1.18 -12.01
C VAL A 10 0.35 -1.61 -10.93
N LEU A 11 0.68 -1.39 -9.65
CA LEU A 11 -0.20 -1.70 -8.53
C LEU A 11 -1.41 -0.78 -8.49
N ILE A 12 -1.22 0.53 -8.70
CA ILE A 12 -2.32 1.51 -8.80
C ILE A 12 -3.31 1.07 -9.89
N GLU A 13 -2.80 0.73 -11.08
CA GLU A 13 -3.65 0.33 -12.20
C GLU A 13 -4.44 -0.96 -11.89
N LYS A 14 -3.80 -1.97 -11.27
CA LYS A 14 -4.47 -3.21 -10.87
C LYS A 14 -5.55 -2.96 -9.81
N LEU A 15 -5.25 -2.16 -8.79
CA LEU A 15 -6.19 -1.83 -7.71
C LEU A 15 -7.37 -1.02 -8.22
N ALA A 16 -7.14 0.00 -9.06
CA ALA A 16 -8.19 0.80 -9.65
C ALA A 16 -9.20 -0.06 -10.43
N LYS A 17 -8.69 -0.99 -11.25
CA LYS A 17 -9.54 -1.96 -11.98
C LYS A 17 -10.37 -2.83 -11.05
N LYS A 18 -9.78 -3.27 -9.93
CA LYS A 18 -10.50 -4.07 -8.93
C LYS A 18 -11.61 -3.26 -8.24
N PHE A 19 -11.35 -2.01 -7.86
CA PHE A 19 -12.36 -1.16 -7.25
C PHE A 19 -13.53 -0.83 -8.18
N TYR A 20 -13.23 -0.62 -9.46
CA TYR A 20 -14.28 -0.40 -10.46
C TYR A 20 -15.08 -1.69 -10.73
N ALA A 21 -14.41 -2.84 -10.73
CA ALA A 21 -15.08 -4.14 -10.83
C ALA A 21 -15.99 -4.45 -9.64
N ILE A 22 -15.60 -4.07 -8.42
CA ILE A 22 -16.43 -4.23 -7.21
C ILE A 22 -17.73 -3.42 -7.32
N GLN A 23 -17.71 -2.28 -8.03
CA GLN A 23 -18.89 -1.47 -8.31
C GLN A 23 -19.78 -2.05 -9.42
N GLY A 24 -19.42 -3.21 -10.00
CA GLY A 24 -20.20 -3.91 -11.03
C GLY A 24 -19.77 -3.61 -12.47
N TYR A 25 -18.70 -2.86 -12.68
CA TYR A 25 -18.21 -2.53 -14.02
C TYR A 25 -17.18 -3.56 -14.55
N ILE A 26 -17.07 -3.68 -15.87
CA ILE A 26 -16.06 -4.55 -16.51
C ILE A 26 -15.03 -3.67 -17.18
N VAL A 27 -13.75 -3.83 -16.81
CA VAL A 27 -12.64 -3.09 -17.42
C VAL A 27 -11.83 -4.03 -18.32
N PRO A 28 -11.70 -3.74 -19.63
CA PRO A 28 -10.80 -4.48 -20.51
C PRO A 28 -9.35 -4.41 -20.00
N GLU A 29 -8.58 -5.48 -20.21
CA GLU A 29 -7.20 -5.54 -19.73
C GLU A 29 -6.30 -4.48 -20.39
N SER A 30 -6.60 -4.13 -21.65
CA SER A 30 -5.92 -3.06 -22.40
C SER A 30 -6.31 -1.64 -21.99
N TYR A 31 -7.37 -1.45 -21.20
CA TYR A 31 -7.80 -0.13 -20.76
C TYR A 31 -6.92 0.38 -19.61
N ARG A 32 -6.48 1.64 -19.69
CA ARG A 32 -5.67 2.29 -18.64
C ARG A 32 -6.54 3.24 -17.82
N MET A 33 -6.91 2.84 -16.62
CA MET A 33 -7.74 3.61 -15.70
C MET A 33 -7.05 4.89 -15.24
N GLN A 34 -5.74 4.90 -15.10
CA GLN A 34 -5.00 6.13 -14.75
C GLN A 34 -5.13 7.25 -15.80
N SER A 35 -5.51 6.93 -17.04
CA SER A 35 -5.77 7.90 -18.10
C SER A 35 -7.25 8.25 -18.25
N ALA A 36 -8.11 7.77 -17.35
CA ALA A 36 -9.55 7.97 -17.39
C ALA A 36 -9.96 9.42 -17.12
N THR A 37 -10.99 9.88 -17.83
CA THR A 37 -11.64 11.18 -17.59
C THR A 37 -12.96 11.05 -16.82
N HIS A 38 -13.52 9.84 -16.74
CA HIS A 38 -14.80 9.61 -16.07
C HIS A 38 -14.65 9.74 -14.54
N PRO A 39 -15.54 10.48 -13.83
CA PRO A 39 -15.39 10.73 -12.40
C PRO A 39 -15.29 9.46 -11.54
N ALA A 40 -16.07 8.43 -11.85
CA ALA A 40 -16.05 7.18 -11.09
C ALA A 40 -14.72 6.41 -11.25
N GLU A 41 -14.12 6.47 -12.44
CA GLU A 41 -12.84 5.82 -12.72
C GLU A 41 -11.71 6.58 -12.01
N ARG A 42 -11.75 7.92 -12.05
CA ARG A 42 -10.81 8.77 -11.30
C ARG A 42 -10.88 8.54 -9.79
N ALA A 43 -12.09 8.34 -9.25
CA ALA A 43 -12.26 7.99 -7.84
C ALA A 43 -11.61 6.64 -7.51
N CYS A 44 -11.75 5.64 -8.39
CA CYS A 44 -11.10 4.34 -8.21
C CYS A 44 -9.57 4.44 -8.23
N VAL A 45 -9.01 5.27 -9.11
CA VAL A 45 -7.56 5.54 -9.15
C VAL A 45 -7.10 6.24 -7.87
N ALA A 46 -7.83 7.24 -7.39
CA ALA A 46 -7.50 7.93 -6.15
C ALA A 46 -7.54 6.97 -4.93
N MET A 47 -8.55 6.11 -4.85
CA MET A 47 -8.62 5.09 -3.80
C MET A 47 -7.47 4.09 -3.87
N ALA A 48 -7.02 3.72 -5.07
CA ALA A 48 -5.86 2.85 -5.27
C ALA A 48 -4.57 3.50 -4.80
N ILE A 49 -4.37 4.79 -5.07
CA ILE A 49 -3.21 5.55 -4.58
C ILE A 49 -3.22 5.58 -3.06
N PHE A 50 -4.34 6.00 -2.48
CA PHE A 50 -4.49 6.11 -1.03
C PHE A 50 -4.26 4.77 -0.31
N ALA A 51 -4.83 3.68 -0.83
CA ALA A 51 -4.65 2.35 -0.24
C ALA A 51 -3.18 1.88 -0.23
N ILE A 52 -2.39 2.28 -1.23
CA ILE A 52 -0.96 1.94 -1.27
C ILE A 52 -0.20 2.80 -0.26
N GLU A 53 -0.50 4.10 -0.19
CA GLU A 53 0.14 5.02 0.77
C GLU A 53 -0.11 4.58 2.22
N GLU A 54 -1.35 4.24 2.56
CA GLU A 54 -1.70 3.69 3.88
C GLU A 54 -0.95 2.38 4.17
N PHE A 55 -0.84 1.48 3.20
CA PHE A 55 -0.10 0.22 3.37
C PHE A 55 1.41 0.44 3.56
N GLU A 56 1.99 1.44 2.90
CA GLU A 56 3.38 1.85 3.09
C GLU A 56 3.58 2.46 4.49
N SER A 57 2.62 3.24 4.98
CA SER A 57 2.63 3.87 6.32
C SER A 57 2.54 2.87 7.47
N ILE A 58 1.71 1.82 7.35
CA ILE A 58 1.55 0.79 8.40
C ILE A 58 2.88 0.08 8.75
N LYS A 59 3.84 0.03 7.82
CA LYS A 59 5.16 -0.55 8.09
C LYS A 59 6.13 0.39 8.79
N ASP A 60 5.90 1.70 8.74
CA ASP A 60 6.76 2.69 9.39
C ASP A 60 6.42 2.82 10.87
N GLU A 61 5.13 2.69 11.23
CA GLU A 61 4.64 2.78 12.61
C GLU A 61 4.95 1.54 13.49
N GLY A 62 5.67 0.55 12.95
CA GLY A 62 6.05 -0.68 13.65
C GLY A 62 7.55 -0.92 13.74
N SER A 63 8.39 0.07 13.38
CA SER A 63 9.85 -0.03 13.52
C SER A 63 10.40 0.67 14.78
N ASP A 64 9.53 0.90 15.77
CA ASP A 64 9.95 1.07 17.15
C ASP A 64 10.12 -0.33 17.76
N GLU A 65 11.07 -1.12 17.24
CA GLU A 65 11.66 -2.17 18.06
C GLU A 65 12.65 -1.46 18.97
N ASP A 66 12.13 -1.14 20.15
CA ASP A 66 12.86 -0.90 21.39
C ASP A 66 14.18 -1.69 21.41
N ASP A 67 15.30 -0.96 21.27
CA ASP A 67 16.64 -1.40 21.66
C ASP A 67 16.69 -1.45 23.20
N ASP A 68 15.85 -2.31 23.78
CA ASP A 68 15.91 -2.69 25.18
C ASP A 68 17.06 -3.69 25.35
N GLU A 69 18.29 -3.20 25.33
CA GLU A 69 19.46 -3.92 25.80
C GLU A 69 19.34 -4.11 27.33
N TYR A 70 18.51 -5.05 27.77
CA TYR A 70 18.61 -5.59 29.12
C TYR A 70 19.80 -6.55 29.14
N GLU A 71 21.03 -6.04 29.36
CA GLU A 71 22.12 -6.84 29.90
C GLU A 71 21.70 -7.39 31.27
N THR A 72 21.04 -8.55 31.25
CA THR A 72 20.74 -9.33 32.45
C THR A 72 21.77 -10.45 32.57
N ASP A 73 23.04 -10.08 32.64
CA ASP A 73 24.10 -11.02 33.03
C ASP A 73 24.19 -11.07 34.56
N CYS A 74 23.36 -11.96 35.09
CA CYS A 74 23.64 -12.86 36.20
C CYS A 74 25.00 -12.68 36.91
N LEU A 75 25.00 -12.08 38.11
CA LEU A 75 25.93 -12.51 39.17
C LEU A 75 25.16 -12.71 40.49
N PHE A 76 25.04 -13.98 40.84
CA PHE A 76 24.54 -14.51 42.11
C PHE A 76 25.38 -14.03 43.32
N PRO A 77 24.85 -14.16 44.55
CA PRO A 77 25.36 -13.50 45.75
C PRO A 77 26.49 -14.28 46.43
N GLU A 78 27.40 -13.55 47.08
CA GLU A 78 28.10 -13.97 48.31
C GLU A 78 28.08 -12.83 49.34
#